data_AF-A0A6M0CCJ4-F1
#
_entry.id   AF-A0A6M0CCJ4-F1
#
_cell.length_a   1.000
_cell.length_b   1.000
_cell.length_c   1.000
_cell.angle_alpha   90.00
_cell.angle_beta   90.00
_cell.angle_gamma   90.00
#
_symmetry.space_group_name_H-M   'P 1'
#
loop_
_entity.id
_entity.type
_entity.pdbx_description
1 polymer ?
#
loop_
_entity_poly.entity_id
_entity_poly.type
_entity_poly.pdbx_seq_one_letter_code
_entity_poly.pdbx_strand_id
1 'polypeptide(L)' 'TICRKIIEQHDGEIWAESIEGEGSTFVFTLPLLSPTMEVDHES' A
#
# COMPACT_ATOMS: atom_id res chain seq x y z
N THR A 1 10.78 -1.27 8.07
CA THR A 1 9.85 -1.66 9.15
C THR A 1 8.91 -2.74 8.67
N ILE A 2 8.33 -3.52 9.59
CA ILE A 2 7.44 -4.64 9.27
C ILE A 2 6.20 -4.16 8.49
N CYS A 3 5.54 -3.09 8.93
CA CYS A 3 4.33 -2.56 8.29
C CYS A 3 4.55 -2.16 6.82
N ARG A 4 5.64 -1.43 6.53
CA ARG A 4 5.98 -1.03 5.16
C ARG A 4 6.11 -2.24 4.22
N LYS A 5 6.84 -3.27 4.66
CA LYS A 5 7.02 -4.49 3.88
C LYS A 5 5.71 -5.24 3.65
N ILE A 6 4.80 -5.26 4.63
CA ILE A 6 3.48 -5.89 4.48
C ILE A 6 2.69 -5.14 3.42
N ILE A 7 2.61 -3.81 3.52
CA ILE A 7 1.81 -2.99 2.62
C ILE A 7 2.34 -3.05 1.18
N GLU A 8 3.66 -2.97 0.99
CA GLU A 8 4.29 -3.09 -0.33
C GLU A 8 4.10 -4.48 -0.96
N GLN A 9 4.08 -5.56 -0.16
CA GLN A 9 3.79 -6.92 -0.66
C GLN A 9 2.34 -7.11 -1.10
N HIS A 10 1.43 -6.24 -0.66
CA HIS A 10 0.03 -6.23 -1.08
C HIS A 10 -0.24 -5.13 -2.12
N ASP A 11 0.79 -4.67 -2.83
CA ASP A 11 0.71 -3.60 -3.85
C ASP A 11 0.09 -2.30 -3.32
N GLY A 12 0.25 -2.06 -2.02
CA GLY A 12 -0.23 -0.87 -1.34
C GLY A 12 0.86 0.19 -1.14
N GLU A 13 0.43 1.37 -0.71
CA GLU A 13 1.31 2.49 -0.41
C GLU A 13 1.21 2.87 1.07
N ILE A 14 2.29 3.39 1.66
CA ILE A 14 2.31 3.90 3.03
C ILE A 14 3.20 5.14 3.16
N TRP A 15 2.66 6.16 3.82
CA TRP A 15 3.35 7.42 4.12
C TRP A 15 2.96 7.93 5.50
N ALA A 16 3.60 9.03 5.90
CA ALA A 16 3.31 9.71 7.15
C ALA A 16 3.16 11.21 6.87
N GLU A 17 2.14 11.80 7.46
CA GLU A 17 1.94 13.24 7.54
C GLU A 17 2.26 13.66 8.96
N SER A 18 3.04 14.72 9.13
CA SER A 18 3.44 15.18 10.47
C SER A 18 3.34 16.69 10.56
N ILE A 19 2.79 17.14 11.67
CA ILE A 19 2.73 18.55 12.04
C ILE A 19 3.55 18.70 13.33
N GLU A 20 4.55 19.57 13.29
CA GLU A 20 5.42 19.81 14.45
C GLU A 20 4.59 20.25 15.65
N GLY A 21 4.78 19.58 16.79
CA GLY A 21 4.04 19.86 18.03
C GLY A 21 2.64 19.23 18.12
N GLU A 22 2.07 18.72 17.03
CA GLU A 22 0.74 18.08 17.01
C GLU A 22 0.82 16.55 16.84
N GLY A 23 1.93 16.06 16.31
CA GLY A 23 2.21 14.63 16.15
C GLY A 23 2.23 14.20 14.69
N SER A 24 2.04 12.89 14.48
CA SER A 24 2.11 12.27 13.15
C SER A 24 0.93 11.35 12.90
N THR A 25 0.42 11.38 11.67
CA THR A 25 -0.62 10.49 11.15
C THR A 25 0.02 9.57 10.12
N PHE A 26 -0.13 8.26 10.32
CA PHE A 26 0.34 7.25 9.37
C PHE A 26 -0.83 6.79 8.52
N VAL A 27 -0.68 6.89 7.20
CA VAL A 27 -1.72 6.58 6.22
C VAL A 27 -1.22 5.49 5.29
N PHE A 28 -2.10 4.58 4.93
CA PHE A 28 -1.81 3.55 3.95
C PHE A 28 -3.01 3.25 3.06
N THR A 29 -2.74 2.69 1.89
CA THR A 29 -3.74 2.23 0.93
C THR A 29 -3.48 0.77 0.60
N LEU A 30 -4.55 0.02 0.31
CA LEU A 30 -4.48 -1.32 -0.24
C LEU A 30 -5.45 -1.40 -1.44
N PRO A 31 -5.04 -2.00 -2.57
CA PRO A 31 -5.96 -2.30 -3.66
C PRO A 31 -7.07 -3.24 -3.19
N LEU A 32 -8.32 -2.94 -3.54
CA LEU A 32 -9.47 -3.82 -3.21
C LEU A 32 -9.47 -5.11 -4.03
N LEU A 33 -8.93 -5.03 -5.24
CA LEU A 33 -8.63 -6.15 -6.10
C LEU A 33 -7.11 -6.17 -6.20
N SER A 34 -6.49 -7.30 -5.84
CA SER A 34 -5.15 -7.55 -6.33
C SER A 34 -5.21 -7.46 -7.86
N PRO A 35 -4.19 -6.90 -8.53
CA PRO A 35 -4.05 -7.03 -9.98
C PRO A 35 -3.86 -8.51 -10.28
N THR A 36 -4.98 -9.21 -10.33
CA THR A 36 -5.08 -10.60 -10.75
C THR A 36 -4.74 -10.55 -12.21
N MET A 37 -3.59 -11.15 -12.53
CA MET A 37 -3.09 -11.46 -13.85
C MET A 37 -4.22 -11.44 -14.88
N GLU A 38 -4.19 -10.47 -15.77
CA GLU A 38 -4.90 -10.55 -17.03
C GLU A 38 -4.47 -11.85 -17.69
N VAL A 39 -5.46 -12.67 -18.03
CA VAL A 39 -5.29 -14.02 -18.53
C VAL A 39 -4.59 -13.94 -19.89
N ASP A 40 -3.30 -14.27 -19.98
CA ASP A 40 -2.65 -14.60 -21.24
C ASP A 40 -3.25 -15.92 -21.74
N HIS A 41 -4.42 -15.88 -22.40
CA HIS A 41 -4.81 -16.98 -23.27
C HIS A 41 -5.65 -16.50 -24.44
N GLU A 42 -4.98 -15.88 -25.42
CA GLU A 42 -5.45 -15.89 -26.80
C GLU A 42 -4.55 -16.83 -27.61
N SER A 43 -5.12 -18.01 -27.91
CA SER A 43 -4.87 -19.00 -28.98
C SER A 43 -3.44 -19.45 -29.29
#